data_AF-A0A960UXH0-F1
#
_entry.id   AF-A0A960UXH0-F1
#
_cell.length_a   1.000
_cell.length_b   1.000
_cell.length_c   1.000
_cell.angle_alpha   90.00
_cell.angle_beta   90.00
_cell.angle_gamma   90.00
#
_symmetry.space_group_name_H-M   'P 1'
#
loop_
_entity.id
_entity.type
_entity.pdbx_description
1 polymer ?
#
loop_
_entity_poly.entity_id
_entity_poly.type
_entity_poly.pdbx_seq_one_letter_code
_entity_poly.pdbx_strand_id
1 'polypeptide(L)'
;MKLKDFRWSTGLFLILSPLGAAAVIGYYVYYEAFRWETLALAVFMMFATGMGITAGYHRLFSHKSYEAAAPIRWLLTFFGAGALEKSVIEWSHDHRNHHRYVDTDTDPYSINKGFFHAHIGWLFVKRGTNGRAQVDINQVKDLWADPFIRFQHKYYTAFGLFVCFLFPGLVALAW
;
A
#
# COMPACT_ATOMS: atom_id res chain seq x y z
N MET A 1 -13.33 -0.18 20.55
CA MET A 1 -12.92 0.96 19.69
C MET A 1 -14.04 2.00 19.68
N LYS A 2 -13.74 3.29 19.92
CA LYS A 2 -14.77 4.35 19.82
C LYS A 2 -14.93 4.78 18.37
N LEU A 3 -16.13 5.19 17.95
CA LEU A 3 -16.39 5.64 16.55
C LEU A 3 -15.44 6.76 16.09
N LYS A 4 -15.04 7.64 17.00
CA LYS A 4 -14.08 8.73 16.72
C LYS A 4 -12.68 8.23 16.33
N ASP A 5 -12.32 7.03 16.77
CA ASP A 5 -11.02 6.40 16.49
C ASP A 5 -11.01 5.69 15.12
N PHE A 6 -12.18 5.56 14.48
CA PHE A 6 -12.36 4.91 13.20
C PHE A 6 -11.91 5.80 12.02
N ARG A 7 -11.17 5.21 11.09
CA ARG A 7 -10.61 5.85 9.90
C ARG A 7 -11.54 5.64 8.71
N TRP A 8 -12.63 6.41 8.69
CA TRP A 8 -13.72 6.32 7.71
C TRP A 8 -13.26 6.32 6.25
N SER A 9 -12.25 7.11 5.90
CA SER A 9 -11.72 7.16 4.54
C SER A 9 -11.20 5.80 4.07
N THR A 10 -10.55 5.03 4.94
CA THR A 10 -10.09 3.67 4.62
C THR A 10 -11.24 2.69 4.54
N GLY A 11 -12.22 2.80 5.45
CA GLY A 11 -13.45 2.00 5.40
C GLY A 11 -14.19 2.17 4.07
N LEU A 12 -14.50 3.41 3.72
CA LEU A 12 -15.17 3.74 2.47
C LEU A 12 -14.37 3.29 1.25
N PHE A 13 -13.05 3.51 1.24
CA PHE A 13 -12.20 3.08 0.13
C PHE A 13 -12.24 1.55 -0.07
N LEU A 14 -12.06 0.77 1.00
CA LEU A 14 -12.01 -0.71 0.91
C LEU A 14 -13.38 -1.34 0.57
N ILE A 15 -14.48 -0.63 0.83
CA ILE A 15 -15.84 -1.10 0.48
C ILE A 15 -16.22 -0.65 -0.93
N LEU A 16 -16.00 0.62 -1.27
CA LEU A 16 -16.46 1.20 -2.53
C LEU A 16 -15.58 0.82 -3.71
N SER A 17 -14.26 0.66 -3.51
CA SER A 17 -13.36 0.36 -4.64
C SER A 17 -13.60 -1.01 -5.27
N PRO A 18 -13.84 -2.13 -4.53
CA PRO A 18 -14.14 -3.41 -5.17
C PRO A 18 -15.52 -3.42 -5.83
N LEU A 19 -16.51 -2.76 -5.23
CA LEU A 19 -17.86 -2.61 -5.82
C LEU A 19 -17.80 -1.80 -7.13
N GLY A 20 -17.06 -0.70 -7.12
CA GLY A 20 -16.83 0.11 -8.31
C GLY A 20 -16.07 -0.66 -9.39
N ALA A 21 -15.03 -1.40 -9.03
CA ALA A 21 -14.28 -2.24 -9.96
C ALA A 21 -15.17 -3.33 -10.59
N ALA A 22 -15.98 -4.02 -9.78
CA ALA A 22 -16.92 -5.03 -10.28
C ALA A 22 -17.96 -4.44 -11.24
N ALA A 23 -18.49 -3.25 -10.94
CA ALA A 23 -19.44 -2.56 -11.81
C ALA A 23 -18.80 -2.14 -13.14
N VAL A 24 -17.58 -1.57 -13.10
CA VAL A 24 -16.84 -1.17 -14.30
C VAL A 24 -16.48 -2.37 -15.15
N ILE A 25 -15.95 -3.44 -14.55
CA ILE A 25 -15.63 -4.69 -15.26
C ILE A 25 -16.90 -5.29 -15.86
N GLY A 26 -18.00 -5.36 -15.11
CA GLY A 26 -19.28 -5.87 -15.60
C GLY A 26 -19.83 -5.07 -16.77
N TYR A 27 -19.74 -3.73 -16.71
CA TYR A 27 -20.09 -2.84 -17.82
C TYR A 27 -19.22 -3.14 -19.05
N TYR A 28 -17.89 -3.19 -18.90
CA TYR A 28 -16.97 -3.47 -20.01
C TYR A 28 -17.21 -4.86 -20.62
N VAL A 29 -17.41 -5.90 -19.82
CA VAL A 29 -17.66 -7.26 -20.33
C VAL A 29 -19.00 -7.33 -21.08
N TYR A 30 -19.99 -6.55 -20.68
CA TYR A 30 -21.32 -6.59 -21.30
C TYR A 30 -21.41 -5.72 -22.56
N TYR A 31 -20.81 -4.53 -22.57
CA TYR A 31 -20.96 -3.55 -23.65
C TYR A 31 -19.76 -3.45 -24.59
N GLU A 32 -18.56 -3.83 -24.14
CA GLU A 32 -17.32 -3.67 -24.89
C GLU A 32 -16.70 -5.02 -25.28
N ALA A 33 -15.92 -5.03 -26.35
CA ALA A 33 -15.14 -6.20 -26.69
C ALA A 33 -13.97 -6.37 -25.71
N PHE A 34 -13.78 -7.59 -25.22
CA PHE A 34 -12.63 -7.93 -24.39
C PHE A 34 -11.32 -7.69 -25.15
N ARG A 35 -10.37 -6.99 -24.51
CA ARG A 35 -9.05 -6.68 -25.09
C ARG A 35 -7.95 -7.38 -24.31
N TRP A 36 -7.15 -8.16 -25.03
CA TRP A 36 -6.03 -8.91 -24.46
C TRP A 36 -4.96 -7.98 -23.88
N GLU A 37 -4.79 -6.79 -24.47
CA GLU A 37 -3.90 -5.73 -24.02
C GLU A 37 -4.27 -5.23 -22.63
N THR A 38 -5.58 -5.04 -22.37
CA THR A 38 -6.09 -4.67 -21.04
C THR A 38 -5.80 -5.76 -20.01
N LEU A 39 -6.00 -7.03 -20.37
CA LEU A 39 -5.66 -8.14 -19.47
C LEU A 39 -4.15 -8.21 -19.20
N ALA A 40 -3.32 -8.07 -20.24
CA ALA A 40 -1.87 -8.08 -20.11
C ALA A 40 -1.39 -6.93 -19.22
N LEU A 41 -1.95 -5.73 -19.37
CA LEU A 41 -1.67 -4.58 -18.51
C LEU A 41 -2.10 -4.84 -17.07
N ALA A 42 -3.29 -5.42 -16.85
CA ALA A 42 -3.77 -5.75 -15.51
C ALA A 42 -2.84 -6.76 -14.81
N VAL A 43 -2.43 -7.82 -15.53
CA VAL A 43 -1.47 -8.81 -15.02
C VAL A 43 -0.12 -8.15 -14.72
N PHE A 44 0.40 -7.34 -15.64
CA PHE A 44 1.63 -6.59 -15.43
C PHE A 44 1.55 -5.72 -14.17
N MET A 45 0.48 -4.92 -14.01
CA MET A 45 0.29 -4.06 -12.84
C MET A 45 0.15 -4.85 -11.55
N MET A 46 -0.51 -6.01 -11.57
CA MET A 46 -0.61 -6.90 -10.41
C MET A 46 0.78 -7.36 -9.96
N PHE A 47 1.62 -7.84 -10.89
CA PHE A 47 2.98 -8.28 -10.56
C PHE A 47 3.90 -7.12 -10.20
N ALA A 48 3.82 -5.99 -10.91
CA ALA A 48 4.67 -4.83 -10.66
C ALA A 48 4.41 -4.23 -9.27
N THR A 49 3.13 -4.02 -8.91
CA THR A 49 2.75 -3.51 -7.58
C THR A 49 3.07 -4.52 -6.47
N GLY A 50 2.80 -5.82 -6.71
CA GLY A 50 3.17 -6.90 -5.80
C GLY A 50 4.69 -7.00 -5.56
N MET A 51 5.52 -6.80 -6.59
CA MET A 51 6.97 -6.71 -6.45
C MET A 51 7.41 -5.44 -5.72
N GLY A 52 6.73 -4.32 -5.95
CA GLY A 52 6.94 -3.08 -5.20
C GLY A 52 6.77 -3.27 -3.69
N ILE A 53 5.78 -4.07 -3.26
CA ILE A 53 5.60 -4.44 -1.86
C ILE A 53 6.63 -5.50 -1.42
N THR A 54 6.70 -6.64 -2.10
CA THR A 54 7.48 -7.79 -1.63
C THR A 54 8.99 -7.62 -1.78
N ALA A 55 9.47 -7.20 -2.95
CA ALA A 55 10.88 -6.94 -3.17
C ALA A 55 11.29 -5.57 -2.62
N GLY A 56 10.43 -4.55 -2.77
CA GLY A 56 10.67 -3.19 -2.29
C GLY A 56 10.39 -3.01 -0.80
N TYR A 57 9.14 -2.69 -0.45
CA TYR A 57 8.76 -2.27 0.90
C TYR A 57 9.20 -3.27 1.97
N HIS A 58 8.98 -4.55 1.71
CA HIS A 58 9.29 -5.63 2.62
C HIS A 58 10.79 -5.93 2.70
N ARG A 59 11.38 -6.51 1.65
CA ARG A 59 12.77 -7.02 1.71
C ARG A 59 13.83 -5.92 1.66
N LEU A 60 13.69 -4.95 0.76
CA LEU A 60 14.67 -3.87 0.59
C LEU A 60 14.57 -2.84 1.70
N PHE A 61 13.39 -2.24 1.88
CA PHE A 61 13.24 -1.09 2.78
C PHE A 61 13.03 -1.49 4.23
N SER A 62 12.29 -2.56 4.53
CA SER A 62 12.02 -2.94 5.93
C SER A 62 13.10 -3.83 6.52
N HIS A 63 13.51 -4.88 5.78
CA HIS A 63 14.49 -5.87 6.27
C HIS A 63 15.93 -5.62 5.84
N LYS A 64 16.17 -4.73 4.87
CA LYS A 64 17.51 -4.49 4.30
C LYS A 64 18.22 -5.78 3.86
N SER A 65 17.46 -6.72 3.30
CA SER A 65 17.99 -8.03 2.91
C SER A 65 18.93 -7.96 1.70
N TYR A 66 18.94 -6.84 0.98
CA TYR A 66 19.83 -6.56 -0.13
C TYR A 66 19.98 -5.05 -0.34
N GLU A 67 21.00 -4.65 -1.09
CA GLU A 67 21.17 -3.27 -1.56
C GLU A 67 20.78 -3.18 -3.04
N ALA A 68 20.27 -2.03 -3.44
CA ALA A 68 19.84 -1.78 -4.82
C ALA A 68 20.28 -0.38 -5.27
N ALA A 69 20.68 -0.27 -6.53
CA ALA A 69 20.95 1.01 -7.15
C ALA A 69 19.69 1.89 -7.19
N ALA A 70 19.89 3.21 -7.28
CA ALA A 70 18.79 4.19 -7.27
C ALA A 70 17.65 3.89 -8.27
N PRO A 71 17.90 3.50 -9.53
CA PRO A 71 16.81 3.21 -10.47
C PRO A 71 15.89 2.07 -10.00
N ILE A 72 16.45 1.00 -9.44
CA ILE A 72 15.67 -0.13 -8.92
C ILE A 72 14.88 0.29 -7.68
N ARG A 73 15.50 1.06 -6.77
CA ARG A 73 14.81 1.63 -5.60
C ARG A 73 13.62 2.47 -6.04
N TRP A 74 13.80 3.36 -7.01
CA TRP A 74 12.74 4.23 -7.51
C TRP A 74 11.62 3.47 -8.19
N LEU A 75 11.94 2.45 -9.00
CA LEU A 75 10.95 1.60 -9.64
C LEU A 75 10.10 0.85 -8.61
N LEU A 76 10.73 0.26 -7.61
CA LEU A 76 10.04 -0.46 -6.52
C LEU A 76 9.20 0.49 -5.66
N THR A 77 9.68 1.70 -5.38
CA THR A 77 8.91 2.74 -4.70
C THR A 77 7.72 3.23 -5.53
N PHE A 78 7.90 3.36 -6.85
CA PHE A 78 6.85 3.76 -7.79
C PHE A 78 5.71 2.75 -7.79
N PHE A 79 6.00 1.49 -8.13
CA PHE A 79 4.98 0.46 -8.17
C PHE A 79 4.44 0.07 -6.79
N GLY A 80 5.27 0.11 -5.74
CA GLY A 80 4.81 -0.13 -4.37
C GLY A 80 3.75 0.86 -3.91
N ALA A 81 3.80 2.12 -4.38
CA ALA A 81 2.75 3.09 -4.11
C ALA A 81 1.41 2.73 -4.77
N GLY A 82 1.44 2.05 -5.93
CA GLY A 82 0.26 1.59 -6.66
C GLY A 82 -0.53 0.49 -5.94
N ALA A 83 0.08 -0.21 -4.98
CA ALA A 83 -0.62 -1.18 -4.11
C ALA A 83 -1.52 -0.50 -3.06
N LEU A 84 -1.37 0.82 -2.86
CA LEU A 84 -2.15 1.62 -1.92
C LEU A 84 -2.04 1.21 -0.44
N GLU A 85 -0.95 0.56 -0.04
CA GLU A 85 -0.69 0.06 1.33
C GLU A 85 0.02 1.05 2.28
N LYS A 86 -0.08 2.36 2.01
CA LYS A 86 0.68 3.47 2.65
C LYS A 86 2.05 3.71 2.04
N SER A 87 2.66 4.81 2.47
CA SER A 87 4.01 5.21 2.03
C SER A 87 5.06 4.19 2.48
N VAL A 88 6.24 4.20 1.82
CA VAL A 88 7.37 3.33 2.20
C VAL A 88 7.69 3.49 3.69
N ILE A 89 7.74 4.75 4.18
CA ILE A 89 8.02 5.08 5.58
C ILE A 89 6.98 4.48 6.52
N GLU A 90 5.69 4.66 6.23
CA GLU A 90 4.62 4.14 7.09
C GLU A 90 4.55 2.61 7.11
N TRP A 91 4.69 1.99 5.93
CA TRP A 91 4.65 0.55 5.78
C TRP A 91 5.85 -0.08 6.51
N SER A 92 7.07 0.42 6.25
CA SER A 92 8.27 -0.09 6.89
C SER A 92 8.29 0.15 8.40
N HIS A 93 7.75 1.28 8.87
CA HIS A 93 7.58 1.51 10.30
C HIS A 93 6.68 0.47 10.95
N ASP A 94 5.47 0.25 10.40
CA ASP A 94 4.52 -0.71 10.96
C ASP A 94 5.06 -2.15 10.85
N HIS A 95 5.73 -2.49 9.75
CA HIS A 95 6.34 -3.80 9.54
C HIS A 95 7.52 -4.08 10.49
N ARG A 96 8.42 -3.11 10.69
CA ARG A 96 9.51 -3.22 11.66
C ARG A 96 8.96 -3.38 13.09
N ASN A 97 7.88 -2.67 13.43
CA ASN A 97 7.23 -2.83 14.74
C ASN A 97 6.54 -4.18 14.90
N HIS A 98 5.87 -4.69 13.87
CA HIS A 98 5.30 -6.03 13.89
C HIS A 98 6.38 -7.08 14.19
N HIS A 99 7.52 -7.05 13.48
CA HIS A 99 8.61 -7.99 13.76
C HIS A 99 9.26 -7.80 15.14
N ARG A 100 9.38 -6.56 15.61
CA ARG A 100 10.01 -6.25 16.90
C ARG A 100 9.14 -6.62 18.10
N TYR A 101 7.83 -6.50 17.95
CA TYR A 101 6.86 -6.60 19.04
C TYR A 101 5.79 -7.65 18.75
N VAL A 102 6.12 -8.65 17.93
CA VAL A 102 5.20 -9.69 17.43
C VAL A 102 4.34 -10.25 18.55
N ASP A 103 3.04 -10.38 18.28
CA ASP A 103 2.05 -10.94 19.19
C ASP A 103 1.85 -10.19 20.53
N THR A 104 2.47 -9.02 20.71
CA THR A 104 2.20 -8.12 21.83
C THR A 104 1.14 -7.07 21.49
N ASP A 105 0.71 -6.29 22.49
CA ASP A 105 -0.21 -5.18 22.28
C ASP A 105 0.35 -4.06 21.39
N THR A 106 1.68 -3.95 21.31
CA THR A 106 2.39 -2.94 20.50
C THR A 106 2.44 -3.33 19.01
N ASP A 107 2.22 -4.61 18.69
CA ASP A 107 2.10 -5.04 17.29
C ASP A 107 0.80 -4.46 16.66
N PRO A 108 0.93 -3.66 15.58
CA PRO A 108 -0.20 -3.02 14.94
C PRO A 108 -1.28 -4.01 14.46
N TYR A 109 -0.90 -5.22 14.06
CA TYR A 109 -1.80 -6.22 13.51
C TYR A 109 -1.66 -7.60 14.16
N SER A 110 -1.36 -7.60 15.48
CA SER A 110 -1.30 -8.79 16.34
C SER A 110 -2.49 -9.74 16.15
N ILE A 111 -2.20 -11.03 15.96
CA ILE A 111 -3.22 -12.09 15.84
C ILE A 111 -3.95 -12.36 17.17
N ASN A 112 -3.33 -12.02 18.30
CA ASN A 112 -3.96 -12.14 19.62
C ASN A 112 -5.17 -11.22 19.80
N LYS A 113 -5.30 -10.19 18.96
CA LYS A 113 -6.50 -9.33 18.88
C LYS A 113 -7.62 -9.92 18.01
N GLY A 114 -7.40 -11.11 17.44
CA GLY A 114 -8.34 -11.88 16.64
C GLY A 114 -8.09 -11.80 15.12
N PHE A 115 -8.58 -12.81 14.39
CA PHE A 115 -8.41 -12.96 12.94
C PHE A 115 -8.80 -11.69 12.17
N PHE A 116 -9.98 -11.14 12.42
CA PHE A 116 -10.45 -9.96 11.70
C PHE A 116 -9.61 -8.71 12.00
N HIS A 117 -9.07 -8.58 13.21
CA HIS A 117 -8.15 -7.48 13.54
C HIS A 117 -6.88 -7.58 12.72
N ALA A 118 -6.22 -8.74 12.74
CA ALA A 118 -4.96 -8.98 12.03
C ALA A 118 -5.13 -8.88 10.50
N HIS A 119 -6.26 -9.33 9.96
CA HIS A 119 -6.53 -9.31 8.53
C HIS A 119 -6.79 -7.90 7.99
N ILE A 120 -7.77 -7.18 8.55
CA ILE A 120 -8.25 -5.90 7.98
C ILE A 120 -8.62 -4.86 9.04
N GLY A 121 -8.99 -5.29 10.25
CA GLY A 121 -9.52 -4.43 11.31
C GLY A 121 -8.55 -3.32 11.74
N TRP A 122 -7.26 -3.63 11.81
CA TRP A 122 -6.21 -2.68 12.19
C TRP A 122 -6.10 -1.47 11.24
N LEU A 123 -6.51 -1.62 9.97
CA LEU A 123 -6.49 -0.54 8.97
C LEU A 123 -7.48 0.58 9.30
N PHE A 124 -8.56 0.25 10.01
CA PHE A 124 -9.60 1.19 10.38
C PHE A 124 -9.27 1.98 11.64
N VAL A 125 -8.19 1.66 12.35
CA VAL A 125 -7.77 2.40 13.55
C VAL A 125 -6.91 3.60 13.14
N LYS A 126 -7.26 4.81 13.57
CA LYS A 126 -6.40 5.99 13.39
C LYS A 126 -5.05 5.81 14.12
N ARG A 127 -3.96 6.34 13.56
CA ARG A 127 -2.67 6.35 14.26
C ARG A 127 -2.76 7.22 15.51
N GLY A 128 -2.10 6.82 16.59
CA GLY A 128 -2.12 7.46 17.90
C GLY A 128 -3.37 7.19 18.74
N THR A 129 -4.29 6.33 18.28
CA THR A 129 -5.49 5.95 19.03
C THR A 129 -5.57 4.44 19.21
N ASN A 130 -6.28 3.99 20.24
CA ASN A 130 -6.59 2.58 20.49
C ASN A 130 -5.35 1.64 20.36
N GLY A 131 -4.20 2.07 20.92
CA GLY A 131 -2.95 1.32 20.92
C GLY A 131 -2.14 1.36 19.61
N ARG A 132 -2.64 1.99 18.54
CA ARG A 132 -1.88 2.13 17.28
C ARG A 132 -0.84 3.24 17.38
N ALA A 133 0.43 2.90 17.16
CA ALA A 133 1.52 3.86 17.21
C ALA A 133 1.42 4.97 16.13
N GLN A 134 1.86 6.19 16.49
CA GLN A 134 2.25 7.20 15.52
C GLN A 134 3.51 6.75 14.78
N VAL A 135 3.75 7.31 13.59
CA VAL A 135 5.00 7.04 12.86
C VAL A 135 6.14 7.69 13.60
N ASP A 136 7.06 6.89 14.14
CA ASP A 136 8.31 7.37 14.72
C ASP A 136 9.42 7.35 13.67
N ILE A 137 9.83 8.55 13.23
CA ILE A 137 10.92 8.73 12.26
C ILE A 137 12.24 8.13 12.77
N ASN A 138 12.42 8.01 14.09
CA ASN A 138 13.63 7.41 14.64
C ASN A 138 13.77 5.92 14.28
N GLN A 139 12.66 5.22 14.04
CA GLN A 139 12.66 3.81 13.64
C GLN A 139 12.91 3.60 12.14
N VAL A 140 12.88 4.67 11.34
CA VAL A 140 13.03 4.67 9.88
C VAL A 140 13.98 5.77 9.40
N LYS A 141 14.97 6.15 10.21
CA LYS A 141 15.95 7.22 9.88
C LYS A 141 16.68 6.97 8.56
N ASP A 142 16.99 5.71 8.29
CA ASP A 142 17.63 5.25 7.06
C ASP A 142 16.77 5.51 5.83
N LEU A 143 15.45 5.38 5.94
CA LEU A 143 14.50 5.70 4.87
C LEU A 143 14.26 7.20 4.77
N TRP A 144 14.22 7.90 5.91
CA TRP A 144 14.06 9.35 5.96
C TRP A 144 15.25 10.11 5.36
N ALA A 145 16.44 9.53 5.38
CA ALA A 145 17.63 10.11 4.75
C ALA A 145 17.48 10.23 3.22
N ASP A 146 16.67 9.39 2.58
CA ASP A 146 16.46 9.40 1.13
C ASP A 146 15.43 10.47 0.72
N PRO A 147 15.80 11.49 -0.07
CA PRO A 147 14.89 12.56 -0.47
C PRO A 147 13.73 12.08 -1.35
N PHE A 148 13.94 11.04 -2.16
CA PHE A 148 12.88 10.49 -3.01
C PHE A 148 11.83 9.76 -2.17
N ILE A 149 12.27 9.00 -1.16
CA ILE A 149 11.35 8.34 -0.22
C ILE A 149 10.57 9.38 0.58
N ARG A 150 11.20 10.47 1.03
CA ARG A 150 10.49 11.58 1.69
C ARG A 150 9.47 12.26 0.77
N PHE A 151 9.83 12.46 -0.49
CA PHE A 151 8.90 12.99 -1.50
C PHE A 151 7.69 12.06 -1.67
N GLN A 152 7.93 10.76 -1.83
CA GLN A 152 6.87 9.76 -1.95
C GLN A 152 5.97 9.73 -0.71
N HIS A 153 6.54 9.86 0.49
CA HIS A 153 5.76 9.94 1.74
C HIS A 153 4.90 11.20 1.80
N LYS A 154 5.47 12.37 1.47
CA LYS A 154 4.76 13.66 1.50
C LYS A 154 3.58 13.69 0.53
N TYR A 155 3.74 13.12 -0.66
CA TYR A 155 2.73 13.13 -1.72
C TYR A 155 2.05 11.78 -1.92
N TYR A 156 2.12 10.89 -0.93
CA TYR A 156 1.75 9.49 -1.05
C TYR A 156 0.36 9.27 -1.67
N THR A 157 -0.65 10.02 -1.22
CA THR A 157 -2.01 9.84 -1.74
C THR A 157 -2.09 10.14 -3.24
N ALA A 158 -1.55 11.29 -3.68
CA ALA A 158 -1.54 11.65 -5.09
C ALA A 158 -0.68 10.68 -5.91
N PHE A 159 0.48 10.32 -5.39
CA PHE A 159 1.42 9.41 -6.02
C PHE A 159 0.85 8.00 -6.18
N GLY A 160 0.23 7.45 -5.13
CA GLY A 160 -0.43 6.14 -5.17
C GLY A 160 -1.64 6.11 -6.10
N LEU A 161 -2.51 7.14 -6.07
CA LEU A 161 -3.65 7.23 -6.99
C LEU A 161 -3.20 7.37 -8.45
N PHE A 162 -2.11 8.10 -8.69
CA PHE A 162 -1.50 8.18 -10.01
C PHE A 162 -1.08 6.79 -10.49
N VAL A 163 -0.28 6.05 -9.72
CA VAL A 163 0.22 4.73 -10.15
C VAL A 163 -0.88 3.68 -10.25
N CYS A 164 -1.84 3.70 -9.32
CA CYS A 164 -2.91 2.70 -9.25
C CYS A 164 -3.97 2.89 -10.35
N PHE A 165 -4.35 4.15 -10.65
CA PHE A 165 -5.48 4.42 -11.54
C PHE A 165 -5.07 5.19 -12.80
N LEU A 166 -4.41 6.34 -12.66
CA LEU A 166 -4.16 7.22 -13.81
C LEU A 166 -3.13 6.63 -14.77
N PHE A 167 -2.02 6.11 -14.27
CA PHE A 167 -0.96 5.52 -15.08
C PHE A 167 -1.46 4.36 -15.95
N PRO A 168 -2.09 3.29 -15.41
CA PRO A 168 -2.61 2.23 -16.27
C PRO A 168 -3.75 2.72 -17.17
N GLY A 169 -4.58 3.67 -16.72
CA GLY A 169 -5.61 4.29 -17.54
C GLY A 169 -5.03 5.01 -18.77
N LEU A 170 -3.95 5.78 -18.59
CA LEU A 170 -3.25 6.47 -19.68
C LEU A 170 -2.58 5.49 -20.64
N VAL A 171 -2.00 4.39 -20.13
CA VAL A 171 -1.43 3.34 -20.99
C VAL A 171 -2.52 2.68 -21.82
N ALA A 172 -3.68 2.42 -21.22
CA ALA A 172 -4.81 1.79 -21.91
C ALA A 172 -5.44 2.67 -23.01
N LEU A 173 -5.18 3.99 -23.03
CA LEU A 173 -5.61 4.85 -24.14
C LEU A 173 -4.91 4.52 -25.47
N ALA A 174 -3.88 3.68 -25.46
CA ALA A 174 -3.17 3.26 -26.66
C ALA A 174 -3.92 2.20 -27.49
N TRP A 175 -5.06 1.66 -27.02
CA TRP A 175 -5.86 0.67 -27.74
C TRP A 175 -7.37 0.80 -27.55
#